data_AF-A0A839Q2Y0-F1
#
_entry.id   AF-A0A839Q2Y0-F1
#
_cell.length_a   1.000
_cell.length_b   1.000
_cell.length_c   1.000
_cell.angle_alpha   90.00
_cell.angle_beta   90.00
_cell.angle_gamma   90.00
#
_symmetry.space_group_name_H-M   'P 1'
#
loop_
_entity.id
_entity.type
_entity.pdbx_description
1 polymer ?
#
loop_
_entity_poly.entity_id
_entity_poly.type
_entity_poly.pdbx_seq_one_letter_code
_entity_poly.pdbx_strand_id
1 'polypeptide(L)'
;MIDLDHNGAPSTIHRLLALGARPDTLRNPNLFRYCEPEDAAEVRQVVEDSRAWRPAVAIVDSIGELLPMCGANTNSADEFTVMHTKVLKPLAKAGAAVLAVDHLAKNADSRAVGPGGTAAKRRAIGGSSIRVKVKQPFTPGHGGSATLIVNKDRHGGLRAHCPVGDREPVAGTFKLLAFNEGALAWVIDAPAKGERNTDEAAPLQDVQAVAALDPPPETVEEARERLRWSKQRATKAVRAWRESEVSLG
;
A
#
# COMPACT_ATOMS: atom_id res chain seq x y z
N MET A 1 6.57 -0.36 18.41
CA MET A 1 5.56 -1.10 17.64
C MET A 1 4.32 -1.19 18.49
N ILE A 2 3.19 -0.77 17.93
CA ILE A 2 1.88 -0.76 18.56
C ILE A 2 1.07 -1.84 17.83
N ASP A 3 0.94 -3.00 18.47
CA ASP A 3 0.25 -4.17 17.93
C ASP A 3 -1.19 -4.19 18.44
N LEU A 4 -2.14 -3.93 17.56
CA LEU A 4 -3.58 -3.92 17.76
C LEU A 4 -4.25 -5.09 17.01
N ASP A 5 -3.48 -5.82 16.19
CA ASP A 5 -3.94 -6.97 15.40
C ASP A 5 -3.59 -8.31 16.10
N HIS A 6 -3.18 -8.24 17.38
CA HIS A 6 -2.89 -9.37 18.25
C HIS A 6 -1.91 -10.39 17.66
N ASN A 7 -0.88 -9.90 16.96
CA ASN A 7 0.17 -10.77 16.43
C ASN A 7 1.01 -11.40 17.55
N GLY A 8 1.16 -10.66 18.65
CA GLY A 8 1.89 -11.07 19.85
C GLY A 8 3.40 -10.83 19.75
N ALA A 9 4.01 -10.47 20.87
CA ALA A 9 5.43 -10.14 20.94
C ALA A 9 6.35 -11.26 20.39
N PRO A 10 6.17 -12.56 20.72
CA PRO A 10 7.07 -13.61 20.22
C PRO A 10 7.07 -13.72 18.68
N SER A 11 5.88 -13.66 18.07
CA SER A 11 5.71 -13.77 16.61
C SER A 11 6.30 -12.57 15.89
N THR A 12 6.03 -11.37 16.41
CA THR A 12 6.58 -10.11 15.93
C THR A 12 8.11 -10.09 15.99
N ILE A 13 8.69 -10.41 17.15
CA ILE A 13 10.14 -10.43 17.34
C ILE A 13 10.80 -11.46 16.41
N HIS A 14 10.21 -12.66 16.29
CA HIS A 14 10.71 -13.69 15.38
C HIS A 14 10.80 -13.19 13.93
N ARG A 15 9.74 -12.52 13.43
CA ARG A 15 9.74 -11.95 12.07
C ARG A 15 10.75 -10.83 11.90
N LEU A 16 10.89 -9.94 12.88
CA LEU A 16 11.88 -8.86 12.81
C LEU A 16 13.30 -9.42 12.74
N LEU A 17 13.62 -10.43 13.56
CA LEU A 17 14.90 -11.12 13.53
C LEU A 17 15.15 -11.80 12.18
N ALA A 18 14.14 -12.50 11.64
CA ALA A 18 14.20 -13.13 10.34
C ALA A 18 14.42 -12.14 9.19
N LEU A 19 13.95 -10.89 9.34
CA LEU A 19 14.17 -9.79 8.40
C LEU A 19 15.46 -9.00 8.69
N GLY A 20 16.34 -9.49 9.57
CA GLY A 20 17.67 -8.92 9.80
C GLY A 20 17.74 -7.86 10.90
N ALA A 21 16.70 -7.68 11.71
CA ALA A 21 16.80 -6.83 12.90
C ALA A 21 17.83 -7.41 13.89
N ARG A 22 18.63 -6.54 14.52
CA ARG A 22 19.67 -6.97 15.45
C ARG A 22 19.06 -7.35 16.81
N PRO A 23 19.37 -8.53 17.38
CA PRO A 23 18.86 -8.95 18.68
C PRO A 23 19.09 -7.93 19.80
N ASP A 24 20.27 -7.32 19.86
CA ASP A 24 20.60 -6.33 20.91
C ASP A 24 19.78 -5.04 20.78
N THR A 25 19.35 -4.69 19.56
CA THR A 25 18.44 -3.57 19.34
C THR A 25 17.04 -3.89 19.87
N LEU A 26 16.53 -5.10 19.60
CA LEU A 26 15.20 -5.52 20.04
C LEU A 26 15.11 -5.73 21.56
N ARG A 27 16.20 -6.08 22.22
CA ARG A 27 16.29 -6.24 23.69
C ARG A 27 16.41 -4.91 24.44
N ASN A 28 16.82 -3.83 23.77
CA ASN A 28 17.08 -2.55 24.42
C ASN A 28 15.81 -1.68 24.42
N PRO A 29 15.17 -1.42 25.59
CA PRO A 29 13.93 -0.65 25.69
C PRO A 29 14.09 0.84 25.33
N ASN A 30 15.32 1.33 25.21
CA ASN A 30 15.59 2.68 24.70
C ASN A 30 15.57 2.74 23.17
N LEU A 31 15.73 1.61 22.49
CA LEU A 31 15.77 1.51 21.02
C LEU A 31 14.50 0.87 20.44
N PHE A 32 13.94 -0.12 21.13
CA PHE A 32 12.75 -0.83 20.68
C PHE A 32 11.77 -1.01 21.84
N ARG A 33 10.52 -0.65 21.59
CA ARG A 33 9.39 -0.89 22.49
C ARG A 33 8.28 -1.57 21.70
N TYR A 34 7.72 -2.62 22.28
CA TYR A 34 6.51 -3.29 21.83
C TYR A 34 5.42 -3.02 22.86
N CYS A 35 4.23 -2.68 22.39
CA CYS A 35 3.03 -2.63 23.21
C CYS A 35 1.86 -3.25 22.44
N GLU A 36 0.94 -3.83 23.20
CA GLU A 36 -0.31 -4.41 22.72
C GLU A 36 -1.46 -3.80 23.50
N PRO A 37 -1.91 -2.58 23.12
CA PRO A 37 -2.98 -1.90 23.84
C PRO A 37 -4.28 -2.71 23.78
N GLU A 38 -4.95 -2.87 24.92
CA GLU A 38 -6.24 -3.59 25.00
C GLU A 38 -7.44 -2.65 24.82
N ASP A 39 -7.26 -1.34 25.06
CA ASP A 39 -8.34 -0.36 24.98
C ASP A 39 -7.89 1.05 24.56
N ALA A 40 -8.87 1.95 24.42
CA ALA A 40 -8.65 3.34 24.05
C ALA A 40 -7.85 4.15 25.10
N ALA A 41 -7.82 3.74 26.36
CA ALA A 41 -7.02 4.40 27.39
C ALA A 41 -5.54 4.05 27.21
N GLU A 42 -5.22 2.80 26.94
CA GLU A 42 -3.85 2.36 26.67
C GLU A 42 -3.31 2.94 25.36
N VAL A 43 -4.13 3.03 24.30
CA VAL A 43 -3.74 3.74 23.06
C VAL A 43 -3.37 5.19 23.35
N ARG A 44 -4.13 5.89 24.20
CA ARG A 44 -3.81 7.27 24.61
C ARG A 44 -2.51 7.32 25.41
N GLN A 45 -2.27 6.37 26.31
CA GLN A 45 -1.04 6.31 27.08
C GLN A 45 0.18 6.14 26.17
N VAL A 46 0.11 5.26 25.17
CA VAL A 46 1.18 5.09 24.18
C VAL A 46 1.46 6.39 23.41
N VAL A 47 0.41 7.13 23.04
CA VAL A 47 0.56 8.45 22.40
C VAL A 47 1.25 9.45 23.33
N GLU A 48 0.89 9.49 24.61
CA GLU A 48 1.55 10.39 25.57
C GLU A 48 3.01 10.00 25.82
N ASP A 49 3.30 8.71 26.00
CA ASP A 49 4.66 8.18 26.18
C ASP A 49 5.55 8.51 24.99
N SER A 50 4.99 8.51 23.77
CA SER A 50 5.73 8.87 22.55
C SER A 50 6.28 10.29 22.59
N ARG A 51 5.66 11.22 23.32
CA ARG A 51 6.11 12.61 23.43
C ARG A 51 7.39 12.72 24.23
N ALA A 52 7.54 11.90 25.26
CA ALA A 52 8.75 11.84 26.08
C ALA A 52 9.84 11.00 25.41
N TRP A 53 9.49 9.82 24.88
CA TRP A 53 10.45 8.91 24.27
C TRP A 53 10.94 9.36 22.90
N ARG A 54 10.10 10.08 22.13
CA ARG A 54 10.39 10.61 20.79
C ARG A 54 10.98 9.57 19.83
N PRO A 55 10.24 8.51 19.49
CA PRO A 55 10.72 7.50 18.56
C PRO A 55 11.04 8.08 17.19
N ALA A 56 12.07 7.54 16.54
CA ALA A 56 12.32 7.81 15.13
C ALA A 56 11.27 7.17 14.21
N VAL A 57 10.69 6.03 14.62
CA VAL A 57 9.66 5.29 13.87
C VAL A 57 8.58 4.77 14.81
N ALA A 58 7.32 4.95 14.44
CA ALA A 58 6.17 4.38 15.14
C ALA A 58 5.33 3.55 14.17
N ILE A 59 5.17 2.26 14.47
CA ILE A 59 4.35 1.32 13.69
C ILE A 59 3.03 1.14 14.42
N VAL A 60 1.91 1.34 13.72
CA VAL A 60 0.54 1.07 14.20
C VAL A 60 -0.03 -0.03 13.32
N ASP A 61 -0.20 -1.22 13.90
CA ASP A 61 -0.64 -2.42 13.20
C ASP A 61 -1.81 -3.07 13.95
N SER A 62 -3.07 -2.91 13.59
CA SER A 62 -3.58 -2.30 12.35
C SER A 62 -4.54 -1.13 12.62
N ILE A 63 -4.70 -0.29 11.59
CA ILE A 63 -5.72 0.78 11.56
C ILE A 63 -7.13 0.22 11.62
N GLY A 64 -7.33 -0.98 11.07
CA GLY A 64 -8.62 -1.69 11.08
C GLY A 64 -9.12 -1.93 12.49
N GLU A 65 -8.23 -2.30 13.41
CA GLU A 65 -8.53 -2.57 14.82
C GLU A 65 -8.45 -1.31 15.70
N LEU A 66 -7.60 -0.33 15.34
CA LEU A 66 -7.53 0.95 16.05
C LEU A 66 -8.88 1.68 16.11
N LEU A 67 -9.61 1.71 14.99
CA LEU A 67 -10.89 2.42 14.89
C LEU A 67 -11.93 1.87 15.87
N PRO A 68 -12.32 0.58 15.82
CA PRO A 68 -13.31 0.02 16.73
C PRO A 68 -12.85 0.06 18.19
N MET A 69 -11.55 -0.14 18.48
CA MET A 69 -11.00 -0.02 19.84
C MET A 69 -11.24 1.37 20.44
N CYS A 70 -11.23 2.41 19.60
CA CYS A 70 -11.51 3.79 20.00
C CYS A 70 -12.99 4.19 19.83
N GLY A 71 -13.89 3.22 19.62
CA GLY A 71 -15.33 3.45 19.43
C GLY A 71 -15.69 4.09 18.10
N ALA A 72 -14.82 3.98 17.09
CA ALA A 72 -15.02 4.55 15.75
C ALA A 72 -15.43 3.49 14.72
N ASN A 73 -16.25 3.90 13.75
CA ASN A 73 -16.69 3.09 12.63
C ASN A 73 -15.59 3.01 11.55
N THR A 74 -15.11 1.80 11.26
CA THR A 74 -14.05 1.52 10.27
C THR A 74 -14.39 1.97 8.84
N ASN A 75 -15.68 2.07 8.52
CA ASN A 75 -16.19 2.52 7.23
C ASN A 75 -16.41 4.04 7.17
N SER A 76 -16.35 4.74 8.30
CA SER A 76 -16.55 6.19 8.37
C SER A 76 -15.24 6.94 8.12
N ALA A 77 -15.23 7.68 7.03
CA ALA A 77 -14.09 8.49 6.60
C ALA A 77 -13.82 9.68 7.55
N ASP A 78 -14.88 10.24 8.13
CA ASP A 78 -14.80 11.34 9.09
C ASP A 78 -14.25 10.85 10.43
N GLU A 79 -14.72 9.71 10.92
CA GLU A 79 -14.23 9.12 12.16
C GLU A 79 -12.78 8.64 12.02
N PHE A 80 -12.39 8.12 10.85
CA PHE A 80 -10.98 7.92 10.54
C PHE A 80 -10.16 9.21 10.67
N THR A 81 -10.68 10.34 10.15
CA THR A 81 -9.98 11.63 10.24
C THR A 81 -9.83 12.09 11.69
N VAL A 82 -10.83 11.81 12.54
CA VAL A 82 -10.75 12.06 13.99
C VAL A 82 -9.68 11.19 14.63
N MET A 83 -9.66 9.87 14.38
CA MET A 83 -8.65 8.98 14.96
C MET A 83 -7.24 9.23 14.45
N HIS A 84 -7.09 9.50 13.15
CA HIS A 84 -5.83 9.98 12.58
C HIS A 84 -5.34 11.25 13.31
N THR A 85 -6.25 12.15 13.70
CA THR A 85 -5.89 13.38 14.42
C THR A 85 -5.57 13.14 15.89
N LYS A 86 -6.21 12.17 16.55
CA LYS A 86 -5.99 11.84 17.96
C LYS A 86 -4.80 10.91 18.22
N VAL A 87 -4.43 10.06 17.25
CA VAL A 87 -3.42 9.02 17.44
C VAL A 87 -2.23 9.22 16.51
N LEU A 88 -2.44 9.16 15.19
CA LEU A 88 -1.34 9.17 14.22
C LEU A 88 -0.61 10.52 14.14
N LYS A 89 -1.35 11.64 14.13
CA LYS A 89 -0.75 12.99 14.09
C LYS A 89 0.13 13.26 15.31
N PRO A 90 -0.28 12.97 16.56
CA PRO A 90 0.59 13.11 17.72
C PRO A 90 1.89 12.31 17.63
N LEU A 91 1.84 11.04 17.19
CA LEU A 91 3.05 10.23 16.96
C LEU A 91 4.00 10.92 15.97
N ALA A 92 3.47 11.42 14.86
CA ALA A 92 4.27 12.16 13.87
C ALA A 92 4.83 13.48 14.45
N LYS A 93 4.03 14.21 15.24
CA LYS A 93 4.47 15.45 15.91
C LYS A 93 5.55 15.21 16.98
N ALA A 94 5.61 14.02 17.56
CA ALA A 94 6.71 13.63 18.45
C ALA A 94 8.06 13.45 17.73
N GLY A 95 8.02 13.41 16.39
CA GLY A 95 9.19 13.25 15.51
C GLY A 95 9.26 11.92 14.78
N ALA A 96 8.25 11.04 14.96
CA ALA A 96 8.28 9.72 14.36
C ALA A 96 7.90 9.71 12.88
N ALA A 97 8.58 8.89 12.09
CA ALA A 97 8.02 8.35 10.87
C ALA A 97 6.92 7.33 11.23
N VAL A 98 5.67 7.68 10.98
CA VAL A 98 4.52 6.83 11.34
C VAL A 98 4.18 5.89 10.19
N LEU A 99 4.27 4.59 10.46
CA LEU A 99 3.86 3.52 9.56
C LEU A 99 2.52 2.95 10.05
N ALA A 100 1.46 3.20 9.28
CA ALA A 100 0.12 2.72 9.59
C ALA A 100 -0.22 1.56 8.64
N VAL A 101 -0.44 0.37 9.20
CA VAL A 101 -0.82 -0.83 8.44
C VAL A 101 -2.34 -0.93 8.40
N ASP A 102 -2.91 -1.17 7.22
CA ASP A 102 -4.34 -1.36 7.04
C ASP A 102 -4.57 -2.56 6.13
N HIS A 103 -5.44 -3.47 6.55
CA HIS A 103 -5.80 -4.63 5.75
C HIS A 103 -6.94 -4.27 4.82
N LEU A 104 -6.81 -4.61 3.53
CA LEU A 104 -7.92 -4.46 2.61
C LEU A 104 -8.97 -5.54 2.89
N ALA A 105 -10.24 -5.15 2.89
CA ALA A 105 -11.34 -6.10 2.99
C ALA A 105 -11.23 -7.18 1.90
N LYS A 106 -11.46 -8.45 2.29
CA LYS A 106 -11.28 -9.64 1.44
C LYS A 106 -12.24 -9.71 0.24
N ASN A 107 -13.32 -8.91 0.22
CA ASN A 107 -14.37 -9.02 -0.78
C ASN A 107 -14.02 -8.28 -2.08
N ALA A 108 -14.27 -8.93 -3.22
CA ALA A 108 -14.07 -8.35 -4.55
C ALA A 108 -14.92 -7.09 -4.77
N ASP A 109 -16.12 -7.02 -4.17
CA ASP A 109 -16.98 -5.84 -4.26
C ASP A 109 -16.42 -4.62 -3.52
N SER A 110 -15.63 -4.81 -2.45
CA SER A 110 -14.96 -3.70 -1.74
C SER A 110 -13.83 -3.06 -2.57
N ARG A 111 -13.34 -3.76 -3.60
CA ARG A 111 -12.43 -3.18 -4.62
C ARG A 111 -13.22 -2.40 -5.70
N ALA A 112 -14.49 -2.75 -5.92
CA ALA A 112 -15.41 -2.11 -6.86
C ALA A 112 -16.17 -0.92 -6.24
N VAL A 113 -16.28 -0.84 -4.92
CA VAL A 113 -16.61 0.40 -4.19
C VAL A 113 -15.50 1.39 -4.50
N GLY A 114 -15.75 2.24 -5.50
CA GLY A 114 -14.87 3.31 -5.89
C GLY A 114 -14.50 4.26 -4.73
N PRO A 115 -13.76 5.34 -5.02
CA PRO A 115 -12.90 6.07 -4.07
C PRO A 115 -13.58 6.76 -2.86
N GLY A 116 -14.85 6.53 -2.55
CA GLY A 116 -15.64 7.29 -1.57
C GLY A 116 -15.10 7.19 -0.13
N GLY A 117 -15.02 5.98 0.43
CA GLY A 117 -14.43 5.75 1.77
C GLY A 117 -12.90 5.92 1.79
N THR A 118 -12.26 5.78 0.64
CA THR A 118 -10.81 5.87 0.45
C THR A 118 -10.33 7.31 0.29
N ALA A 119 -11.14 8.24 -0.21
CA ALA A 119 -10.70 9.59 -0.54
C ALA A 119 -10.35 10.42 0.70
N ALA A 120 -11.15 10.38 1.76
CA ALA A 120 -10.85 11.09 3.00
C ALA A 120 -9.70 10.43 3.77
N LYS A 121 -9.66 9.08 3.85
CA LYS A 121 -8.50 8.34 4.37
C LYS A 121 -7.22 8.74 3.63
N ARG A 122 -7.28 8.76 2.29
CA ARG A 122 -6.21 9.21 1.42
C ARG A 122 -5.88 10.69 1.65
N ARG A 123 -6.83 11.60 1.84
CA ARG A 123 -6.57 13.03 2.12
C ARG A 123 -5.80 13.23 3.42
N ALA A 124 -6.17 12.51 4.48
CA ALA A 124 -5.54 12.65 5.80
C ALA A 124 -4.06 12.26 5.81
N ILE A 125 -3.66 11.28 4.98
CA ILE A 125 -2.26 10.83 4.88
C ILE A 125 -1.35 12.00 4.45
N GLY A 126 -0.42 12.36 5.32
CA GLY A 126 0.56 13.43 5.11
C GLY A 126 1.75 13.04 4.22
N GLY A 127 2.08 11.75 4.13
CA GLY A 127 3.19 11.22 3.35
C GLY A 127 2.74 10.37 2.16
N SER A 128 3.27 9.15 2.10
CA SER A 128 2.99 8.18 1.04
C SER A 128 1.99 7.12 1.50
N SER A 129 1.12 6.69 0.60
CA SER A 129 0.25 5.52 0.75
C SER A 129 0.64 4.50 -0.31
N ILE A 130 1.09 3.33 0.14
CA ILE A 130 1.55 2.24 -0.72
C ILE A 130 0.55 1.09 -0.58
N ARG A 131 0.04 0.63 -1.71
CA ARG A 131 -0.73 -0.61 -1.78
C ARG A 131 0.23 -1.77 -2.00
N VAL A 132 0.14 -2.79 -1.15
CA VAL A 132 0.92 -4.01 -1.26
C VAL A 132 0.04 -5.08 -1.90
N LYS A 133 0.42 -5.57 -3.07
CA LYS A 133 -0.30 -6.62 -3.80
C LYS A 133 0.56 -7.86 -3.89
N VAL A 134 0.09 -8.98 -3.32
CA VAL A 134 0.77 -10.27 -3.44
C VAL A 134 0.90 -10.63 -4.92
N LYS A 135 2.15 -10.84 -5.36
CA LYS A 135 2.52 -11.30 -6.70
C LYS A 135 2.77 -12.79 -6.70
N GLN A 136 3.51 -13.28 -5.70
CA GLN A 136 3.66 -14.70 -5.38
C GLN A 136 3.33 -14.89 -3.89
N PRO A 137 2.43 -15.82 -3.54
CA PRO A 137 2.05 -16.07 -2.15
C PRO A 137 3.27 -16.32 -1.27
N PHE A 138 3.23 -15.79 -0.04
CA PHE A 138 4.24 -16.10 0.96
C PHE A 138 3.92 -17.47 1.57
N THR A 139 4.83 -18.44 1.38
CA THR A 139 4.68 -19.79 1.92
C THR A 139 5.88 -20.10 2.82
N PRO A 140 5.66 -20.64 4.05
CA PRO A 140 6.75 -21.05 4.92
C PRO A 140 7.78 -21.92 4.17
N GLY A 141 9.06 -21.56 4.29
CA GLY A 141 10.16 -22.25 3.62
C GLY A 141 10.35 -21.97 2.12
N HIS A 142 9.46 -21.22 1.47
CA HIS A 142 9.53 -20.99 0.00
C HIS A 142 9.66 -19.51 -0.38
N GLY A 143 9.49 -18.59 0.57
CA GLY A 143 9.53 -17.16 0.31
C GLY A 143 8.23 -16.66 -0.35
N GLY A 144 8.33 -15.59 -1.14
CA GLY A 144 7.20 -14.98 -1.85
C GLY A 144 7.53 -13.58 -2.37
N SER A 145 6.59 -12.92 -3.04
CA SER A 145 6.79 -11.55 -3.52
C SER A 145 5.51 -10.72 -3.53
N ALA A 146 5.68 -9.41 -3.36
CA ALA A 146 4.59 -8.45 -3.42
C ALA A 146 5.00 -7.18 -4.19
N THR A 147 4.13 -6.74 -5.09
CA THR A 147 4.27 -5.48 -5.81
C THR A 147 3.81 -4.32 -4.93
N LEU A 148 4.63 -3.27 -4.88
CA LEU A 148 4.38 -2.03 -4.16
C LEU A 148 3.85 -0.99 -5.14
N ILE A 149 2.65 -0.45 -4.90
CA ILE A 149 1.96 0.47 -5.81
C ILE A 149 1.69 1.80 -5.10
N VAL A 150 2.06 2.92 -5.72
CA VAL A 150 1.85 4.26 -5.12
C VAL A 150 0.39 4.70 -5.27
N ASN A 151 -0.40 4.52 -4.21
CA ASN A 151 -1.78 5.01 -4.18
C ASN A 151 -1.86 6.53 -3.92
N LYS A 152 -0.97 7.06 -3.08
CA LYS A 152 -0.78 8.50 -2.85
C LYS A 152 0.69 8.77 -2.56
N ASP A 153 1.15 9.92 -3.03
CA ASP A 153 2.41 10.51 -2.60
C ASP A 153 2.21 12.02 -2.57
N ARG A 154 2.08 12.60 -1.37
CA ARG A 154 1.68 14.01 -1.21
C ARG A 154 2.70 14.98 -1.81
N HIS A 155 3.98 14.68 -1.66
CA HIS A 155 5.07 15.56 -2.07
C HIS A 155 5.75 15.09 -3.36
N GLY A 156 5.43 13.89 -3.85
CA GLY A 156 5.94 13.37 -5.13
C GLY A 156 7.34 12.79 -5.05
N GLY A 157 7.95 12.72 -3.86
CA GLY A 157 9.32 12.25 -3.68
C GLY A 157 9.50 10.78 -4.04
N LEU A 158 8.51 9.93 -3.75
CA LEU A 158 8.54 8.52 -4.17
C LEU A 158 8.20 8.40 -5.67
N ARG A 159 7.21 9.15 -6.15
CA ARG A 159 6.78 9.14 -7.55
C ARG A 159 7.89 9.57 -8.52
N ALA A 160 8.80 10.45 -8.11
CA ALA A 160 9.95 10.86 -8.91
C ALA A 160 10.87 9.68 -9.30
N HIS A 161 10.82 8.58 -8.55
CA HIS A 161 11.60 7.36 -8.80
C HIS A 161 10.77 6.23 -9.41
N CYS A 162 9.50 6.48 -9.77
CA CYS A 162 8.60 5.47 -10.35
C CYS A 162 8.45 5.67 -11.88
N PRO A 163 8.03 4.64 -12.63
CA PRO A 163 7.68 4.77 -14.04
C PRO A 163 6.54 5.76 -14.25
N VAL A 164 6.57 6.44 -15.39
CA VAL A 164 5.55 7.42 -15.79
C VAL A 164 4.39 6.76 -16.55
N GLY A 165 3.21 7.36 -16.46
CA GLY A 165 2.06 7.03 -17.30
C GLY A 165 0.92 6.28 -16.60
N ASP A 166 1.14 5.68 -15.43
CA ASP A 166 0.06 5.13 -14.61
C ASP A 166 -0.40 6.14 -13.54
N ARG A 167 -1.68 6.10 -13.20
CA ARG A 167 -2.22 6.95 -12.12
C ARG A 167 -1.63 6.53 -10.77
N GLU A 168 -1.49 5.23 -10.55
CA GLU A 168 -0.89 4.57 -9.39
C GLU A 168 0.30 3.72 -9.89
N PRO A 169 1.50 4.32 -10.07
CA PRO A 169 2.65 3.61 -10.62
C PRO A 169 3.23 2.61 -9.63
N VAL A 170 3.95 1.62 -10.16
CA VAL A 170 4.72 0.65 -9.37
C VAL A 170 5.92 1.35 -8.74
N ALA A 171 6.07 1.23 -7.42
CA ALA A 171 7.21 1.73 -6.65
C ALA A 171 8.33 0.70 -6.49
N GLY A 172 8.04 -0.58 -6.73
CA GLY A 172 9.01 -1.67 -6.63
C GLY A 172 8.34 -3.00 -6.35
N THR A 173 9.16 -4.04 -6.22
CA THR A 173 8.72 -5.38 -5.83
C THR A 173 9.50 -5.84 -4.61
N PHE A 174 8.79 -6.08 -3.51
CA PHE A 174 9.36 -6.79 -2.36
C PHE A 174 9.45 -8.28 -2.67
N LYS A 175 10.59 -8.90 -2.37
CA LYS A 175 10.82 -10.33 -2.48
C LYS A 175 11.37 -10.85 -1.15
N LEU A 176 10.76 -11.91 -0.66
CA LEU A 176 11.28 -12.72 0.43
C LEU A 176 11.85 -14.01 -0.18
N LEU A 177 13.12 -14.27 0.06
CA LEU A 177 13.83 -15.46 -0.37
C LEU A 177 14.00 -16.37 0.84
N ALA A 178 13.62 -17.62 0.70
CA ALA A 178 13.87 -18.65 1.70
C ALA A 178 14.96 -19.59 1.21
N PHE A 179 15.90 -19.89 2.09
CA PHE A 179 17.01 -20.79 1.84
C PHE A 179 16.87 -22.05 2.69
N ASN A 180 17.67 -23.05 2.35
CA ASN A 180 17.81 -24.26 3.17
C ASN A 180 18.21 -23.86 4.60
N GLU A 181 17.76 -24.63 5.59
CA GLU A 181 17.94 -24.36 7.03
C GLU A 181 17.11 -23.19 7.60
N GLY A 182 16.16 -22.65 6.83
CA GLY A 182 15.20 -21.66 7.33
C GLY A 182 15.72 -20.22 7.36
N ALA A 183 16.91 -19.97 6.80
CA ALA A 183 17.40 -18.62 6.60
C ALA A 183 16.52 -17.85 5.61
N LEU A 184 16.23 -16.59 5.93
CA LEU A 184 15.47 -15.69 5.08
C LEU A 184 16.36 -14.52 4.64
N ALA A 185 16.24 -14.13 3.37
CA ALA A 185 16.73 -12.84 2.90
C ALA A 185 15.59 -12.08 2.24
N TRP A 186 15.69 -10.77 2.18
CA TRP A 186 14.70 -9.94 1.51
C TRP A 186 15.35 -8.85 0.68
N VAL A 187 14.63 -8.41 -0.34
CA VAL A 187 15.04 -7.29 -1.20
C VAL A 187 13.79 -6.53 -1.65
N ILE A 188 13.94 -5.23 -1.86
CA ILE A 188 12.98 -4.43 -2.60
C ILE A 188 13.67 -4.00 -3.89
N ASP A 189 13.25 -4.59 -5.01
CA ASP A 189 13.75 -4.20 -6.32
C ASP A 189 13.03 -2.93 -6.78
N ALA A 190 13.79 -1.98 -7.33
CA ALA A 190 13.24 -0.84 -8.05
C ALA A 190 12.41 -1.31 -9.25
N PRO A 191 11.37 -0.56 -9.64
CA PRO A 191 10.55 -0.91 -10.79
C PRO A 191 11.38 -0.91 -12.07
N ALA A 192 11.12 -1.86 -12.97
CA ALA A 192 11.76 -1.87 -14.27
C ALA A 192 11.37 -0.62 -15.07
N LYS A 193 12.22 -0.20 -16.02
CA LYS A 193 11.91 0.93 -16.89
C LYS A 193 10.62 0.65 -17.66
N GLY A 194 9.61 1.50 -17.47
CA GLY A 194 8.30 1.32 -18.09
C GLY A 194 7.41 0.24 -17.47
N GLU A 195 7.78 -0.33 -16.31
CA GLU A 195 6.92 -1.27 -15.58
C GLU A 195 5.55 -0.65 -15.27
N ARG A 196 4.50 -1.46 -15.43
CA ARG A 196 3.10 -1.01 -15.38
C ARG A 196 2.33 -1.65 -14.24
N ASN A 197 1.41 -0.87 -13.70
CA ASN A 197 0.42 -1.39 -12.77
C ASN A 197 -0.61 -2.24 -13.53
N THR A 198 -0.65 -3.54 -13.24
CA THR A 198 -1.58 -4.48 -13.86
C THR A 198 -3.05 -4.12 -13.67
N ASP A 199 -3.39 -3.41 -12.58
CA ASP A 199 -4.78 -2.99 -12.30
C ASP A 199 -5.22 -1.84 -13.21
N GLU A 200 -4.29 -1.18 -13.89
CA GLU A 200 -4.57 -0.12 -14.85
C GLU A 200 -4.57 -0.59 -16.31
N ALA A 201 -4.21 -1.85 -16.58
CA ALA A 201 -4.26 -2.44 -17.90
C ALA A 201 -5.69 -2.45 -18.48
N ALA A 202 -5.80 -2.30 -19.80
CA ALA A 202 -7.07 -2.43 -20.49
C ALA A 202 -7.51 -3.91 -20.54
N PRO A 203 -8.80 -4.22 -20.39
CA PRO A 203 -9.32 -5.55 -20.67
C PRO A 203 -8.99 -5.97 -22.11
N LEU A 204 -8.64 -7.24 -22.32
CA LEU A 204 -8.27 -7.74 -23.65
C LEU A 204 -9.35 -7.48 -24.70
N GLN A 205 -10.62 -7.69 -24.34
CA GLN A 205 -11.77 -7.42 -25.19
C GLN A 205 -11.86 -5.95 -25.62
N ASP A 206 -11.40 -5.01 -24.77
CA ASP A 206 -11.41 -3.59 -25.10
C ASP A 206 -10.29 -3.27 -26.09
N VAL A 207 -9.12 -3.89 -25.93
CA VAL A 207 -8.00 -3.78 -26.88
C VAL A 207 -8.41 -4.35 -28.24
N GLN A 208 -9.07 -5.50 -28.27
CA GLN A 208 -9.57 -6.14 -29.49
C GLN A 208 -10.64 -5.29 -30.19
N ALA A 209 -11.55 -4.67 -29.44
CA ALA A 209 -12.58 -3.81 -30.02
C ALA A 209 -11.99 -2.52 -30.63
N VAL A 210 -10.89 -1.99 -30.07
CA VAL A 210 -10.13 -0.91 -30.72
C VAL A 210 -9.44 -1.40 -32.00
N ALA A 211 -8.80 -2.56 -31.95
CA ALA A 211 -8.12 -3.15 -33.11
C ALA A 211 -9.06 -3.49 -34.28
N ALA A 212 -10.35 -3.73 -34.00
CA ALA A 212 -11.37 -4.02 -35.00
C ALA A 212 -11.96 -2.78 -35.71
N LEU A 213 -11.55 -1.56 -35.32
CA LEU A 213 -12.00 -0.33 -35.97
C LEU A 213 -11.29 -0.18 -37.33
N ASP A 214 -12.09 0.05 -38.38
CA ASP A 214 -11.62 0.33 -39.74
C ASP A 214 -12.14 1.68 -40.24
N PRO A 215 -11.28 2.67 -40.56
CA PRO A 215 -9.82 2.64 -40.39
C PRO A 215 -9.41 2.58 -38.91
N PRO A 216 -8.17 2.19 -38.58
CA PRO A 216 -7.66 2.23 -37.21
C PRO A 216 -7.73 3.65 -36.62
N PRO A 217 -8.03 3.82 -35.32
CA PRO A 217 -8.25 5.15 -34.76
C PRO A 217 -6.94 5.93 -34.58
N GLU A 218 -6.90 7.15 -35.11
CA GLU A 218 -5.75 8.06 -34.99
C GLU A 218 -5.67 8.71 -33.60
N THR A 219 -6.82 8.85 -32.93
CA THR A 219 -6.90 9.49 -31.62
C THR A 219 -7.77 8.72 -30.64
N VAL A 220 -7.55 8.99 -29.34
CA VAL A 220 -8.41 8.46 -28.27
C VAL A 220 -9.84 8.96 -28.43
N GLU A 221 -10.05 10.19 -28.88
CA GLU A 221 -11.40 10.75 -29.03
C GLU A 221 -12.16 10.08 -30.17
N GLU A 222 -11.49 9.77 -31.27
CA GLU A 222 -12.09 9.03 -32.38
C GLU A 222 -12.55 7.63 -31.93
N ALA A 223 -11.68 6.87 -31.24
CA ALA A 223 -12.03 5.58 -30.68
C ALA A 223 -13.20 5.69 -29.67
N ARG A 224 -13.19 6.73 -28.82
CA ARG A 224 -14.24 7.00 -27.84
C ARG A 224 -15.59 7.20 -28.51
N GLU A 225 -15.65 8.01 -29.56
CA GLU A 225 -16.88 8.34 -30.27
C GLU A 225 -17.42 7.13 -31.05
N ARG A 226 -16.54 6.43 -31.76
CA ARG A 226 -16.91 5.25 -32.57
C ARG A 226 -17.38 4.09 -31.71
N LEU A 227 -16.71 3.81 -30.58
CA LEU A 227 -17.08 2.73 -29.66
C LEU A 227 -18.11 3.15 -28.61
N ARG A 228 -18.47 4.44 -28.56
CA ARG A 228 -19.38 5.04 -27.56
C ARG A 228 -18.95 4.75 -26.12
N TRP A 229 -17.66 4.86 -25.86
CA TRP A 229 -17.07 4.57 -24.56
C TRP A 229 -16.87 5.84 -23.72
N SER A 230 -16.59 5.65 -22.43
CA SER A 230 -16.05 6.73 -21.60
C SER A 230 -14.63 7.07 -22.05
N LYS A 231 -14.21 8.33 -21.85
CA LYS A 231 -12.84 8.77 -22.17
C LYS A 231 -11.78 7.90 -21.50
N GLN A 232 -11.97 7.58 -20.22
CA GLN A 232 -11.02 6.75 -19.48
C GLN A 232 -10.87 5.34 -20.07
N ARG A 233 -11.98 4.69 -20.48
CA ARG A 233 -11.95 3.36 -21.09
C ARG A 233 -11.24 3.39 -22.44
N ALA A 234 -11.61 4.36 -23.30
CA ALA A 234 -10.97 4.55 -24.61
C ALA A 234 -9.47 4.85 -24.48
N THR A 235 -9.06 5.73 -23.56
CA THR A 235 -7.64 6.05 -23.32
C THR A 235 -6.84 4.79 -22.98
N LYS A 236 -7.35 3.95 -22.06
CA LYS A 236 -6.68 2.71 -21.66
C LYS A 236 -6.55 1.74 -22.83
N ALA A 237 -7.65 1.51 -23.54
CA ALA A 237 -7.71 0.53 -24.62
C ALA A 237 -6.85 0.92 -25.83
N VAL A 238 -6.95 2.18 -26.30
CA VAL A 238 -6.15 2.68 -27.42
C VAL A 238 -4.67 2.67 -27.10
N ARG A 239 -4.29 3.03 -25.87
CA ARG A 239 -2.90 2.96 -25.43
C ARG A 239 -2.38 1.52 -25.45
N ALA A 240 -3.12 0.58 -24.85
CA ALA A 240 -2.73 -0.82 -24.80
C ALA A 240 -2.66 -1.46 -26.21
N TRP A 241 -3.58 -1.11 -27.11
CA TRP A 241 -3.54 -1.53 -28.50
C TRP A 241 -2.26 -1.04 -29.21
N ARG A 242 -1.92 0.25 -29.10
CA ARG A 242 -0.68 0.80 -29.69
C ARG A 242 0.58 0.13 -29.13
N GLU A 243 0.62 -0.12 -27.83
CA GLU A 243 1.75 -0.82 -27.18
C GLU A 243 1.88 -2.27 -27.73
N SER A 244 0.78 -2.94 -28.06
CA SER A 244 0.79 -4.28 -28.67
C SER A 244 1.26 -4.29 -30.13
N GLU A 245 0.93 -3.25 -30.92
CA GLU A 245 1.40 -3.15 -32.30
C GLU A 245 2.91 -2.93 -32.39
N VAL A 246 3.47 -2.11 -31.49
CA VAL A 246 4.92 -1.86 -31.40
C VAL A 246 5.70 -3.10 -30.96
N SER A 247 5.06 -4.04 -30.24
CA SER A 247 5.72 -5.29 -29.81
C SER A 247 5.70 -6.39 -30.89
N LEU A 248 4.90 -6.20 -31.95
CA LEU A 248 4.72 -7.16 -33.06
C LEU A 248 5.51 -6.77 -34.33
N GLY A 249 6.11 -5.57 -34.37
CA GLY A 249 6.97 -5.09 -35.45
C GLY A 249 8.43 -4.99 -35.03
#